data_AF-A0A1Y4J0G8-F1
#
_entry.id   AF-A0A1Y4J0G8-F1
#
_cell.length_a   1.000
_cell.length_b   1.000
_cell.length_c   1.000
_cell.angle_alpha   90.00
_cell.angle_beta   90.00
_cell.angle_gamma   90.00
#
_symmetry.space_group_name_H-M   'P 1'
#
loop_
_entity.id
_entity.type
_entity.pdbx_description
1 polymer ?
#
loop_
_entity_poly.entity_id
_entity_poly.type
_entity_poly.pdbx_seq_one_letter_code
_entity_poly.pdbx_strand_id
1 'polypeptide(L)'
;MATTTLGNKSTGSIIKLKENGTLVDFYVAKHDYESSLNGAGRTLVVRKDTYDDRVWDSGNVNAYASSDLDSWFNSTYKNMLDADIRSLIGTTKIRYTPGNGNNTVGTLERVIFALSLTELGQSHSYANTEGSALPIASTLRIAYRNGSATTQWTRSPNTNYASNAWRLFSYGYIVGSNCNNSYGSRPAFTLPSSLYVSDDGSVFQNTAPSTPASISVPSSIDGGSTITVSWGTSTDAEGNLEGYIVERQVDGGSWTQIYQGTATSTTNTVAFGTNTVAYRVKAYDAAGLESGWKTSSTVTVTNNRAPGAPGSLTVPAVVRGGSNLAISWTAASDSDGNLSGYELERQVDGGSWTQIYKG
;
A
#
# COMPACT_ATOMS: atom_id res chain seq x y z
N MET A 1 -4.17 -6.68 -6.90
CA MET A 1 -5.55 -6.99 -7.34
C MET A 1 -6.40 -5.76 -7.01
N ALA A 2 -7.03 -5.15 -8.02
CA ALA A 2 -7.17 -3.70 -8.21
C ALA A 2 -7.56 -2.92 -6.94
N THR A 3 -6.56 -2.31 -6.31
CA THR A 3 -6.67 -1.59 -5.04
C THR A 3 -7.10 -0.14 -5.29
N THR A 4 -8.40 0.13 -5.19
CA THR A 4 -8.90 1.51 -5.20
C THR A 4 -9.03 2.04 -3.78
N THR A 5 -8.99 3.36 -3.62
CA THR A 5 -9.24 3.98 -2.31
C THR A 5 -10.73 4.03 -2.01
N LEU A 6 -11.09 4.08 -0.73
CA LEU A 6 -12.47 4.15 -0.25
C LEU A 6 -13.21 5.38 -0.80
N GLY A 7 -12.50 6.51 -0.94
CA GLY A 7 -13.02 7.73 -1.55
C GLY A 7 -13.34 7.60 -3.04
N ASN A 8 -12.76 6.62 -3.73
CA ASN A 8 -13.00 6.34 -5.15
C ASN A 8 -14.03 5.21 -5.36
N LYS A 9 -14.50 4.54 -4.29
CA LYS A 9 -15.61 3.59 -4.39
C LYS A 9 -16.91 4.33 -4.65
N SER A 10 -17.73 3.86 -5.57
CA SER A 10 -19.03 4.47 -5.83
C SER A 10 -19.92 4.42 -4.58
N THR A 11 -20.62 5.51 -4.30
CA THR A 11 -21.68 5.52 -3.29
C THR A 11 -22.74 4.44 -3.62
N GLY A 12 -23.16 3.67 -2.61
CA GLY A 12 -24.04 2.50 -2.73
C GLY A 12 -23.31 1.17 -2.92
N SER A 13 -22.01 1.18 -3.18
CA SER A 13 -21.21 -0.05 -3.22
C SER A 13 -21.04 -0.67 -1.84
N ILE A 14 -20.71 -1.96 -1.82
CA ILE A 14 -20.39 -2.72 -0.61
C ILE A 14 -18.88 -2.72 -0.38
N ILE A 15 -18.50 -2.49 0.86
CA ILE A 15 -17.17 -2.78 1.42
C ILE A 15 -17.34 -3.73 2.61
N LYS A 16 -16.25 -4.32 3.09
CA LYS A 16 -16.25 -5.25 4.20
C LYS A 16 -15.31 -4.79 5.30
N LEU A 17 -15.79 -4.82 6.52
CA LEU A 17 -15.02 -4.55 7.73
C LEU A 17 -15.12 -5.77 8.65
N LYS A 18 -14.06 -6.06 9.40
CA LYS A 18 -14.08 -7.14 10.37
C LYS A 18 -14.81 -6.70 11.66
N GLU A 19 -15.85 -7.44 12.02
CA GLU A 19 -16.53 -7.41 13.31
C GLU A 19 -16.22 -8.74 14.02
N ASN A 20 -15.55 -8.72 15.18
CA ASN A 20 -15.08 -9.90 15.92
C ASN A 20 -14.33 -10.89 15.00
N GLY A 21 -13.46 -10.37 14.13
CA GLY A 21 -12.67 -11.16 13.18
C GLY A 21 -13.43 -11.64 11.93
N THR A 22 -14.75 -11.43 11.84
CA THR A 22 -15.58 -11.84 10.70
C THR A 22 -15.85 -10.66 9.78
N LEU A 23 -15.67 -10.83 8.46
CA LEU A 23 -16.01 -9.79 7.49
C LEU A 23 -17.53 -9.57 7.43
N VAL A 24 -17.94 -8.32 7.60
CA VAL A 24 -19.33 -7.87 7.55
C VAL A 24 -19.47 -6.78 6.49
N ASP A 25 -20.57 -6.82 5.74
CA ASP A 25 -20.87 -5.86 4.67
C ASP A 25 -21.30 -4.48 5.23
N PHE A 26 -20.75 -3.43 4.63
CA PHE A 26 -21.12 -2.03 4.85
C PHE A 26 -21.39 -1.36 3.51
N TYR A 27 -22.38 -0.47 3.48
CA TYR A 27 -22.60 0.43 2.36
C TYR A 27 -21.66 1.64 2.45
N VAL A 28 -21.04 2.01 1.33
CA VAL A 28 -20.47 3.34 1.13
C VAL A 28 -21.63 4.33 0.97
N ALA A 29 -21.94 5.10 2.01
CA ALA A 29 -23.17 5.87 2.04
C ALA A 29 -23.03 7.28 1.48
N LYS A 30 -21.91 7.95 1.76
CA LYS A 30 -21.64 9.31 1.30
C LYS A 30 -20.16 9.67 1.52
N HIS A 31 -19.49 10.20 0.51
CA HIS A 31 -18.18 10.84 0.67
C HIS A 31 -18.34 12.26 1.21
N ASP A 32 -17.33 12.74 1.94
CA ASP A 32 -17.29 14.07 2.56
C ASP A 32 -18.56 14.35 3.39
N TYR A 33 -18.89 13.39 4.25
CA TYR A 33 -20.13 13.39 5.01
C TYR A 33 -20.21 14.62 5.94
N GLU A 34 -21.27 15.42 5.73
CA GLU A 34 -21.47 16.72 6.39
C GLU A 34 -20.20 17.59 6.34
N SER A 35 -19.65 17.80 5.14
CA SER A 35 -18.36 18.48 4.96
C SER A 35 -18.27 19.90 5.52
N SER A 36 -19.41 20.60 5.64
CA SER A 36 -19.48 21.90 6.33
C SER A 36 -19.26 21.80 7.85
N LEU A 37 -19.48 20.62 8.44
CA LEU A 37 -19.23 20.32 9.86
C LEU A 37 -17.89 19.62 10.08
N ASN A 38 -17.49 18.74 9.15
CA ASN A 38 -16.40 17.79 9.35
C ASN A 38 -15.19 17.98 8.41
N GLY A 39 -15.28 18.87 7.42
CA GLY A 39 -14.30 18.97 6.34
C GLY A 39 -14.43 17.82 5.32
N ALA A 40 -13.45 17.72 4.43
CA ALA A 40 -13.39 16.66 3.41
C ALA A 40 -12.48 15.49 3.84
N GLY A 41 -12.44 14.43 3.03
CA GLY A 41 -11.50 13.31 3.18
C GLY A 41 -12.01 12.19 4.08
N ARG A 42 -13.30 12.18 4.45
CA ARG A 42 -13.93 11.08 5.20
C ARG A 42 -15.20 10.58 4.52
N THR A 43 -15.35 9.27 4.50
CA THR A 43 -16.48 8.58 3.88
C THR A 43 -17.36 7.96 4.95
N LEU A 44 -18.66 8.28 4.94
CA LEU A 44 -19.67 7.63 5.79
C LEU A 44 -19.92 6.22 5.27
N VAL A 45 -19.81 5.25 6.18
CA VAL A 45 -20.15 3.85 5.94
C VAL A 45 -21.25 3.42 6.90
N VAL A 46 -22.16 2.58 6.43
CA VAL A 46 -23.34 2.14 7.18
C VAL A 46 -23.41 0.63 7.13
N ARG A 47 -23.51 -0.03 8.28
CA ARG A 47 -23.62 -1.49 8.34
C ARG A 47 -24.82 -1.94 7.52
N LYS A 48 -24.62 -2.92 6.62
CA LYS A 48 -25.68 -3.36 5.69
C LYS A 48 -26.89 -3.90 6.42
N ASP A 49 -26.68 -4.77 7.40
CA ASP A 49 -27.73 -5.33 8.24
C ASP A 49 -27.73 -4.69 9.62
N THR A 50 -28.86 -4.77 10.33
CA THR A 50 -28.86 -4.48 11.77
C THR A 50 -28.03 -5.53 12.51
N TYR A 51 -27.34 -5.12 13.56
CA TYR A 51 -26.51 -6.02 14.35
C TYR A 51 -27.38 -6.90 15.26
N ASP A 52 -28.21 -6.28 16.09
CA ASP A 52 -29.15 -6.96 16.99
C ASP A 52 -30.34 -6.07 17.35
N ASP A 53 -31.29 -6.59 18.15
CA ASP A 53 -32.36 -5.77 18.73
C ASP A 53 -31.96 -5.28 20.11
N ARG A 54 -32.21 -4.00 20.34
CA ARG A 54 -31.93 -3.35 21.61
C ARG A 54 -32.88 -2.19 21.85
N VAL A 55 -33.00 -1.84 23.11
CA VAL A 55 -33.68 -0.61 23.50
C VAL A 55 -32.97 0.61 22.95
N TRP A 56 -33.75 1.64 22.67
CA TRP A 56 -33.18 2.96 22.42
C TRP A 56 -32.63 3.52 23.73
N ASP A 57 -33.46 3.45 24.80
CA ASP A 57 -33.12 3.77 26.17
C ASP A 57 -34.06 3.02 27.14
N SER A 58 -33.51 2.26 28.08
CA SER A 58 -34.24 1.51 29.11
C SER A 58 -34.95 2.41 30.12
N GLY A 59 -34.48 3.66 30.28
CA GLY A 59 -35.18 4.71 31.02
C GLY A 59 -36.47 5.17 30.35
N ASN A 60 -36.76 4.70 29.13
CA ASN A 60 -37.88 5.11 28.30
C ASN A 60 -37.92 6.62 28.05
N VAL A 61 -36.75 7.23 27.85
CA VAL A 61 -36.58 8.64 27.51
C VAL A 61 -35.97 8.75 26.13
N ASN A 62 -36.42 9.74 25.34
CA ASN A 62 -35.95 9.97 23.99
C ASN A 62 -34.79 10.98 23.93
N ALA A 63 -33.89 10.98 24.93
CA ALA A 63 -32.63 11.71 24.89
C ALA A 63 -31.52 10.91 24.19
N TYR A 64 -31.04 11.31 23.02
CA TYR A 64 -30.18 10.43 22.20
C TYR A 64 -28.76 10.33 22.78
N ALA A 65 -28.21 11.47 23.19
CA ALA A 65 -26.88 11.50 23.79
C ALA A 65 -26.90 10.73 25.11
N SER A 66 -26.04 9.72 25.22
CA SER A 66 -25.93 8.82 26.39
C SER A 66 -27.11 7.87 26.58
N SER A 67 -27.98 7.70 25.59
CA SER A 67 -28.95 6.60 25.58
C SER A 67 -28.24 5.24 25.60
N ASP A 68 -28.96 4.16 25.92
CA ASP A 68 -28.39 2.81 25.87
C ASP A 68 -27.87 2.46 24.47
N LEU A 69 -28.56 2.90 23.42
CA LEU A 69 -28.14 2.72 22.03
C LEU A 69 -26.83 3.46 21.70
N ASP A 70 -26.75 4.76 22.06
CA ASP A 70 -25.55 5.59 21.85
C ASP A 70 -24.35 5.07 22.63
N SER A 71 -24.58 4.72 23.90
CA SER A 71 -23.57 4.18 24.80
C SER A 71 -23.02 2.86 24.28
N TRP A 72 -23.89 1.96 23.81
CA TRP A 72 -23.43 0.69 23.24
C TRP A 72 -22.63 0.86 21.95
N PHE A 73 -23.07 1.75 21.05
CA PHE A 73 -22.32 2.04 19.82
C PHE A 73 -20.90 2.48 20.11
N ASN A 74 -20.72 3.39 21.08
CA ASN A 74 -19.44 4.01 21.38
C ASN A 74 -18.60 3.25 22.42
N SER A 75 -19.10 2.12 22.93
CA SER A 75 -18.36 1.21 23.81
C SER A 75 -18.23 -0.18 23.18
N THR A 76 -19.23 -1.03 23.38
CA THR A 76 -19.23 -2.44 23.04
C THR A 76 -19.08 -2.67 21.54
N TYR A 77 -19.92 -2.03 20.71
CA TYR A 77 -19.86 -2.23 19.26
C TYR A 77 -18.55 -1.73 18.67
N LYS A 78 -18.10 -0.53 19.06
CA LYS A 78 -16.81 0.01 18.63
C LYS A 78 -15.67 -0.98 18.90
N ASN A 79 -15.71 -1.68 20.03
CA ASN A 79 -14.68 -2.65 20.41
C ASN A 79 -14.75 -3.99 19.67
N MET A 80 -15.82 -4.27 18.94
CA MET A 80 -15.93 -5.43 18.06
C MET A 80 -15.24 -5.18 16.71
N LEU A 81 -15.04 -3.92 16.31
CA LEU A 81 -14.35 -3.59 15.07
C LEU A 81 -12.85 -3.90 15.21
N ASP A 82 -12.27 -4.39 14.10
CA ASP A 82 -10.83 -4.66 13.98
C ASP A 82 -9.98 -3.49 14.49
N ALA A 83 -8.88 -3.81 15.19
CA ALA A 83 -8.11 -2.82 15.92
C ALA A 83 -7.54 -1.71 15.02
N ASP A 84 -7.08 -2.07 13.82
CA ASP A 84 -6.48 -1.14 12.88
C ASP A 84 -7.55 -0.20 12.33
N ILE A 85 -8.67 -0.76 11.87
CA ILE A 85 -9.84 0.03 11.44
C ILE A 85 -10.38 0.91 12.56
N ARG A 86 -10.53 0.36 13.77
CA ARG A 86 -11.07 1.06 14.94
C ARG A 86 -10.24 2.28 15.32
N SER A 87 -8.91 2.21 15.16
CA SER A 87 -8.01 3.34 15.41
C SER A 87 -8.20 4.49 14.42
N LEU A 88 -8.73 4.20 13.22
CA LEU A 88 -8.92 5.14 12.12
C LEU A 88 -10.32 5.77 12.10
N ILE A 89 -11.27 5.26 12.90
CA ILE A 89 -12.61 5.84 13.03
C ILE A 89 -12.49 7.14 13.82
N GLY A 90 -12.75 8.25 13.13
CA GLY A 90 -12.72 9.59 13.70
C GLY A 90 -14.03 9.92 14.40
N THR A 91 -13.98 10.89 15.32
CA THR A 91 -15.17 11.57 15.81
C THR A 91 -15.82 12.35 14.67
N THR A 92 -17.13 12.20 14.52
CA THR A 92 -17.93 12.85 13.48
C THR A 92 -18.96 13.75 14.14
N LYS A 93 -19.00 15.03 13.75
CA LYS A 93 -20.09 15.94 14.10
C LYS A 93 -21.32 15.57 13.26
N ILE A 94 -22.41 15.26 13.93
CA ILE A 94 -23.72 14.99 13.33
C ILE A 94 -24.73 16.03 13.79
N ARG A 95 -25.68 16.37 12.91
CA ARG A 95 -26.89 17.11 13.31
C ARG A 95 -27.80 16.18 14.09
N TYR A 96 -28.29 16.65 15.23
CA TYR A 96 -29.22 15.90 16.07
C TYR A 96 -30.12 16.82 16.90
N THR A 97 -31.24 16.28 17.35
CA THR A 97 -32.16 16.85 18.31
C THR A 97 -31.88 16.16 19.65
N PRO A 98 -31.59 16.91 20.73
CA PRO A 98 -31.30 16.32 22.03
C PRO A 98 -32.40 15.40 22.56
N GLY A 99 -33.67 15.80 22.41
CA GLY A 99 -34.82 15.08 22.91
C GLY A 99 -35.15 15.41 24.36
N ASN A 100 -36.02 14.61 24.99
CA ASN A 100 -36.56 14.81 26.34
C ASN A 100 -37.13 16.23 26.56
N GLY A 101 -37.97 16.68 25.64
CA GLY A 101 -38.54 18.04 25.64
C GLY A 101 -37.63 19.13 25.07
N ASN A 102 -36.35 18.83 24.80
CA ASN A 102 -35.46 19.74 24.08
C ASN A 102 -35.45 19.42 22.58
N ASN A 103 -36.20 20.23 21.83
CA ASN A 103 -36.39 20.09 20.40
C ASN A 103 -35.51 21.05 19.58
N THR A 104 -34.50 21.68 20.16
CA THR A 104 -33.60 22.57 19.42
C THR A 104 -32.49 21.76 18.75
N VAL A 105 -32.46 21.77 17.41
CA VAL A 105 -31.43 21.05 16.64
C VAL A 105 -30.05 21.64 16.94
N GLY A 106 -29.12 20.77 17.31
CA GLY A 106 -27.72 21.09 17.55
C GLY A 106 -26.78 20.16 16.79
N THR A 107 -25.57 20.02 17.33
CA THR A 107 -24.58 19.05 16.85
C THR A 107 -24.13 18.15 17.99
N LEU A 108 -23.86 16.89 17.67
CA LEU A 108 -23.27 15.92 18.59
C LEU A 108 -22.02 15.33 17.94
N GLU A 109 -20.95 15.14 18.71
CA GLU A 109 -19.77 14.42 18.26
C GLU A 109 -19.85 12.96 18.70
N ARG A 110 -19.80 12.03 17.74
CA ARG A 110 -19.77 10.58 18.01
C ARG A 110 -18.84 9.86 17.05
N VAL A 111 -18.28 8.75 17.53
CA VAL A 111 -17.47 7.86 16.70
C VAL A 111 -18.39 6.96 15.89
N ILE A 112 -19.41 6.40 16.55
CA ILE A 112 -20.42 5.53 15.93
C ILE A 112 -21.81 6.05 16.32
N PHE A 113 -22.73 6.09 15.37
CA PHE A 113 -24.07 6.65 15.57
C PHE A 113 -25.13 5.94 14.72
N ALA A 114 -26.40 6.07 15.12
CA ALA A 114 -27.54 5.76 14.25
C ALA A 114 -27.78 6.91 13.27
N LEU A 115 -28.26 6.57 12.05
CA LEU A 115 -28.70 7.58 11.09
C LEU A 115 -29.97 8.30 11.57
N SER A 116 -30.15 9.54 11.15
CA SER A 116 -31.38 10.27 11.39
C SER A 116 -32.49 9.83 10.44
N LEU A 117 -33.72 10.14 10.82
CA LEU A 117 -34.89 10.04 9.96
C LEU A 117 -34.67 10.78 8.62
N THR A 118 -34.10 11.98 8.68
CA THR A 118 -33.81 12.82 7.51
C THR A 118 -32.78 12.18 6.59
N GLU A 119 -31.70 11.62 7.13
CA GLU A 119 -30.65 10.93 6.36
C GLU A 119 -31.18 9.70 5.63
N LEU A 120 -32.18 9.04 6.20
CA LEU A 120 -32.92 7.92 5.60
C LEU A 120 -34.00 8.38 4.61
N GLY A 121 -34.05 9.68 4.30
CA GLY A 121 -34.96 10.28 3.32
C GLY A 121 -36.41 10.27 3.79
N GLN A 122 -36.64 10.38 5.10
CA GLN A 122 -37.96 10.41 5.72
C GLN A 122 -38.15 11.72 6.51
N SER A 123 -39.40 12.12 6.72
CA SER A 123 -39.78 13.32 7.46
C SER A 123 -41.11 13.12 8.19
N HIS A 124 -41.34 13.89 9.26
CA HIS A 124 -42.60 13.92 9.99
C HIS A 124 -42.80 15.28 10.64
N SER A 125 -44.06 15.69 10.89
CA SER A 125 -44.39 16.92 11.64
C SER A 125 -43.90 16.96 13.09
N TYR A 126 -43.50 15.80 13.66
CA TYR A 126 -42.98 15.68 15.03
C TYR A 126 -41.54 15.13 15.03
N ALA A 127 -40.80 15.48 13.98
CA ALA A 127 -39.38 15.20 13.82
C ALA A 127 -38.71 16.44 13.23
N ASN A 128 -37.59 16.85 13.81
CA ASN A 128 -36.79 17.91 13.19
C ASN A 128 -35.98 17.37 12.01
N THR A 129 -35.57 18.28 11.13
CA THR A 129 -34.61 18.00 10.08
C THR A 129 -33.20 17.88 10.66
N GLU A 130 -32.62 16.68 10.60
CA GLU A 130 -31.31 16.35 11.17
C GLU A 130 -30.33 15.94 10.06
N GLY A 131 -29.66 16.92 9.46
CA GLY A 131 -28.75 16.72 8.34
C GLY A 131 -29.49 16.76 7.00
N SER A 132 -28.99 16.02 6.01
CA SER A 132 -29.59 15.89 4.68
C SER A 132 -29.78 14.43 4.29
N ALA A 133 -30.76 14.15 3.44
CA ALA A 133 -30.96 12.81 2.88
C ALA A 133 -29.68 12.28 2.22
N LEU A 134 -29.32 11.03 2.53
CA LEU A 134 -28.16 10.37 1.95
C LEU A 134 -28.44 10.00 0.48
N PRO A 135 -27.44 9.97 -0.40
CA PRO A 135 -27.62 9.54 -1.79
C PRO A 135 -28.23 8.14 -1.93
N ILE A 136 -28.01 7.27 -0.93
CA ILE A 136 -28.52 5.89 -0.89
C ILE A 136 -29.67 5.71 0.10
N ALA A 137 -30.39 6.78 0.45
CA ALA A 137 -31.49 6.73 1.41
C ALA A 137 -32.56 5.67 1.07
N SER A 138 -32.86 5.47 -0.22
CA SER A 138 -33.78 4.42 -0.68
C SER A 138 -33.29 3.01 -0.33
N THR A 139 -32.00 2.73 -0.53
CA THR A 139 -31.35 1.46 -0.16
C THR A 139 -31.35 1.24 1.34
N LEU A 140 -31.14 2.30 2.13
CA LEU A 140 -31.06 2.22 3.59
C LEU A 140 -32.44 2.19 4.28
N ARG A 141 -33.52 2.50 3.56
CA ARG A 141 -34.88 2.61 4.12
C ARG A 141 -35.38 1.31 4.75
N ILE A 142 -35.11 0.18 4.12
CA ILE A 142 -35.47 -1.14 4.66
C ILE A 142 -34.19 -1.76 5.22
N ALA A 143 -34.21 -2.07 6.52
CA ALA A 143 -33.14 -2.79 7.17
C ALA A 143 -33.40 -4.30 7.10
N TYR A 144 -32.31 -5.08 7.14
CA TYR A 144 -32.38 -6.53 7.17
C TYR A 144 -31.63 -7.07 8.39
N ARG A 145 -31.99 -8.30 8.80
CA ARG A 145 -31.20 -9.14 9.70
C ARG A 145 -31.32 -10.58 9.23
N ASN A 146 -30.20 -11.23 8.98
CA ASN A 146 -30.16 -12.63 8.54
C ASN A 146 -31.07 -12.87 7.32
N GLY A 147 -31.07 -11.94 6.36
CA GLY A 147 -31.87 -12.00 5.13
C GLY A 147 -33.34 -11.61 5.26
N SER A 148 -33.84 -11.33 6.47
CA SER A 148 -35.24 -10.93 6.70
C SER A 148 -35.35 -9.42 6.95
N ALA A 149 -36.33 -8.78 6.32
CA ALA A 149 -36.61 -7.36 6.57
C ALA A 149 -37.00 -7.15 8.05
N THR A 150 -36.41 -6.14 8.69
CA THR A 150 -36.60 -5.85 10.11
C THR A 150 -36.74 -4.35 10.36
N THR A 151 -37.12 -4.02 11.59
CA THR A 151 -37.18 -2.63 12.07
C THR A 151 -35.78 -2.16 12.45
N GLN A 152 -35.45 -0.90 12.14
CA GLN A 152 -34.25 -0.22 12.65
C GLN A 152 -34.60 1.03 13.45
N TRP A 153 -33.85 1.28 14.52
CA TRP A 153 -33.88 2.57 15.20
C TRP A 153 -33.25 3.67 14.35
N THR A 154 -33.73 4.90 14.54
CA THR A 154 -33.02 6.12 14.15
C THR A 154 -32.49 6.84 15.37
N ARG A 155 -31.61 7.82 15.19
CA ARG A 155 -31.25 8.75 16.27
C ARG A 155 -32.31 9.82 16.56
N SER A 156 -33.34 9.95 15.73
CA SER A 156 -34.29 11.06 15.79
C SER A 156 -35.36 10.84 16.87
N PRO A 157 -35.49 11.74 17.86
CA PRO A 157 -36.55 11.67 18.86
C PRO A 157 -37.90 12.11 18.28
N ASN A 158 -38.99 11.65 18.89
CA ASN A 158 -40.33 12.21 18.67
C ASN A 158 -40.48 13.50 19.47
N THR A 159 -40.81 14.62 18.81
CA THR A 159 -40.87 15.92 19.47
C THR A 159 -42.15 16.16 20.29
N ASN A 160 -43.17 15.28 20.16
CA ASN A 160 -44.43 15.36 20.89
C ASN A 160 -44.46 14.48 22.16
N TYR A 161 -43.67 13.41 22.20
CA TYR A 161 -43.63 12.48 23.33
C TYR A 161 -42.19 12.19 23.75
N ALA A 162 -41.81 12.61 24.96
CA ALA A 162 -40.47 12.43 25.52
C ALA A 162 -40.09 10.95 25.73
N SER A 163 -41.03 10.02 25.64
CA SER A 163 -40.78 8.57 25.71
C SER A 163 -40.57 7.89 24.36
N ASN A 164 -40.74 8.61 23.25
CA ASN A 164 -40.79 7.98 21.93
C ASN A 164 -39.63 8.44 21.04
N ALA A 165 -39.03 7.49 20.34
CA ALA A 165 -38.09 7.74 19.24
C ALA A 165 -38.67 7.24 17.92
N TRP A 166 -38.16 7.76 16.81
CA TRP A 166 -38.56 7.30 15.49
C TRP A 166 -37.78 6.04 15.10
N ARG A 167 -38.50 5.08 14.53
CA ARG A 167 -37.95 3.88 13.89
C ARG A 167 -38.45 3.77 12.46
N LEU A 168 -37.71 3.07 11.61
CA LEU A 168 -38.22 2.60 10.33
C LEU A 168 -38.68 1.15 10.51
N PHE A 169 -39.93 0.89 10.17
CA PHE A 169 -40.52 -0.44 10.22
C PHE A 169 -40.01 -1.32 9.07
N SER A 170 -40.26 -2.63 9.11
CA SER A 170 -39.78 -3.59 8.11
C SER A 170 -40.31 -3.34 6.68
N TYR A 171 -41.40 -2.58 6.55
CA TYR A 171 -41.96 -2.13 5.26
C TYR A 171 -41.46 -0.74 4.82
N GLY A 172 -40.52 -0.13 5.56
CA GLY A 172 -39.87 1.12 5.18
C GLY A 172 -40.61 2.41 5.52
N TYR A 173 -41.78 2.34 6.19
CA TYR A 173 -42.45 3.52 6.74
C TYR A 173 -42.00 3.81 8.18
N ILE A 174 -42.20 5.05 8.62
CA ILE A 174 -41.76 5.52 9.94
C ILE A 174 -42.84 5.36 11.00
N VAL A 175 -42.43 5.02 12.22
CA VAL A 175 -43.34 4.86 13.37
C VAL A 175 -42.67 5.40 14.63
N GLY A 176 -43.41 6.16 15.44
CA GLY A 176 -42.96 6.55 16.78
C GLY A 176 -43.13 5.36 17.73
N SER A 177 -42.14 5.06 18.56
CA SER A 177 -42.22 3.93 19.49
C SER A 177 -41.51 4.24 20.79
N ASN A 178 -42.01 3.64 21.88
CA ASN A 178 -41.42 3.77 23.20
C ASN A 178 -39.94 3.40 23.17
N CYS A 179 -39.10 4.20 23.80
CA CYS A 179 -37.65 4.05 23.79
C CYS A 179 -37.20 2.76 24.51
N ASN A 180 -38.01 2.21 25.40
CA ASN A 180 -37.75 0.94 26.07
C ASN A 180 -38.15 -0.31 25.25
N ASN A 181 -38.71 -0.15 24.04
CA ASN A 181 -38.93 -1.28 23.13
C ASN A 181 -37.62 -1.66 22.45
N SER A 182 -37.46 -2.93 22.07
CA SER A 182 -36.26 -3.42 21.39
C SER A 182 -36.43 -3.52 19.88
N TYR A 183 -35.57 -2.83 19.12
CA TYR A 183 -35.51 -2.89 17.65
C TYR A 183 -34.06 -2.79 17.14
N GLY A 184 -33.89 -2.92 15.83
CA GLY A 184 -32.59 -3.09 15.20
C GLY A 184 -31.62 -1.94 15.40
N SER A 185 -30.45 -2.27 15.92
CA SER A 185 -29.27 -1.41 15.96
C SER A 185 -28.56 -1.43 14.60
N ARG A 186 -28.37 -0.28 13.96
CA ARG A 186 -27.66 -0.18 12.67
C ARG A 186 -26.60 0.92 12.72
N PRO A 187 -25.35 0.55 13.02
CA PRO A 187 -24.27 1.51 13.21
C PRO A 187 -23.82 2.14 11.90
N ALA A 188 -23.53 3.42 11.97
CA ALA A 188 -22.86 4.20 10.94
C ALA A 188 -21.69 4.97 11.55
N PHE A 189 -20.63 5.16 10.77
CA PHE A 189 -19.44 5.92 11.16
C PHE A 189 -18.65 6.36 9.93
N THR A 190 -17.69 7.25 10.11
CA THR A 190 -16.85 7.72 9.00
C THR A 190 -15.45 7.09 9.04
N LEU A 191 -14.93 6.75 7.87
CA LEU A 191 -13.55 6.26 7.68
C LEU A 191 -12.76 7.23 6.80
N PRO A 192 -11.41 7.28 6.91
CA PRO A 192 -10.59 8.05 5.98
C PRO A 192 -10.81 7.58 4.55
N SER A 193 -11.03 8.53 3.63
CA SER A 193 -11.23 8.24 2.20
C SER A 193 -9.97 7.66 1.54
N SER A 194 -8.81 7.79 2.17
CA SER A 194 -7.52 7.25 1.72
C SER A 194 -7.32 5.76 2.01
N LEU A 195 -8.20 5.11 2.79
CA LEU A 195 -8.08 3.67 3.01
C LEU A 195 -8.26 2.90 1.71
N TYR A 196 -7.59 1.75 1.60
CA TYR A 196 -7.68 0.92 0.41
C TYR A 196 -8.80 -0.10 0.56
N VAL A 197 -9.37 -0.49 -0.58
CA VAL A 197 -10.41 -1.49 -0.70
C VAL A 197 -9.94 -2.54 -1.69
N SER A 198 -9.81 -3.79 -1.25
CA SER A 198 -9.46 -4.92 -2.11
C SER A 198 -10.64 -5.34 -3.00
N ASP A 199 -10.35 -6.19 -3.98
CA ASP A 199 -11.35 -6.69 -4.95
C ASP A 199 -12.51 -7.44 -4.28
N ASP A 200 -12.26 -8.10 -3.14
CA ASP A 200 -13.30 -8.78 -2.34
C ASP A 200 -14.14 -7.82 -1.48
N GLY A 201 -13.80 -6.53 -1.48
CA GLY A 201 -14.43 -5.45 -0.73
C GLY A 201 -13.80 -5.15 0.63
N SER A 202 -12.82 -5.92 1.09
CA SER A 202 -12.20 -5.71 2.41
C SER A 202 -11.47 -4.36 2.47
N VAL A 203 -11.71 -3.60 3.54
CA VAL A 203 -11.01 -2.32 3.77
C VAL A 203 -9.78 -2.55 4.63
N PHE A 204 -8.67 -1.93 4.26
CA PHE A 204 -7.43 -2.00 5.01
C PHE A 204 -6.61 -0.71 4.88
N GLN A 205 -5.64 -0.53 5.77
CA GLN A 205 -4.59 0.46 5.62
C GLN A 205 -3.43 -0.20 4.90
N ASN A 206 -2.96 0.41 3.81
CA ASN A 206 -1.81 -0.11 3.08
C ASN A 206 -0.51 0.25 3.79
N THR A 207 0.39 -0.72 3.93
CA THR A 207 1.74 -0.54 4.46
C THR A 207 2.78 -0.76 3.36
N ALA A 208 3.96 -0.18 3.53
CA ALA A 208 5.02 -0.37 2.54
C ALA A 208 5.61 -1.78 2.66
N PRO A 209 6.09 -2.39 1.56
CA PRO A 209 6.80 -3.65 1.62
C PRO A 209 8.05 -3.59 2.51
N SER A 210 8.48 -4.75 3.00
CA SER A 210 9.76 -4.86 3.70
C SER A 210 10.92 -4.48 2.77
N THR A 211 11.99 -3.90 3.33
CA THR A 211 13.23 -3.71 2.57
C THR A 211 13.77 -5.07 2.10
N PRO A 212 14.31 -5.16 0.87
CA PRO A 212 14.95 -6.39 0.37
C PRO A 212 15.98 -6.92 1.36
N ALA A 213 15.93 -8.21 1.68
CA ALA A 213 16.74 -8.80 2.75
C ALA A 213 18.26 -8.68 2.49
N SER A 214 18.65 -8.79 1.23
CA SER A 214 20.05 -8.75 0.76
C SER A 214 20.15 -8.09 -0.61
N ILE A 215 21.37 -7.69 -0.96
CA ILE A 215 21.78 -7.35 -2.34
C ILE A 215 23.16 -7.98 -2.57
N SER A 216 23.35 -8.60 -3.72
CA SER A 216 24.57 -9.30 -4.12
C SER A 216 25.06 -8.74 -5.46
N VAL A 217 26.32 -8.35 -5.47
CA VAL A 217 27.07 -7.79 -6.60
C VAL A 217 28.42 -8.51 -6.62
N PRO A 218 28.98 -8.85 -7.79
CA PRO A 218 30.33 -9.41 -7.87
C PRO A 218 31.36 -8.54 -7.13
N SER A 219 32.27 -9.18 -6.40
CA SER A 219 33.32 -8.49 -5.63
C SER A 219 34.41 -7.86 -6.51
N SER A 220 34.51 -8.29 -7.76
CA SER A 220 35.42 -7.76 -8.78
C SER A 220 34.67 -7.66 -10.11
N ILE A 221 34.90 -6.59 -10.84
CA ILE A 221 34.22 -6.31 -12.11
C ILE A 221 35.26 -5.86 -13.11
N ASP A 222 35.29 -6.46 -14.29
CA ASP A 222 36.12 -6.00 -15.40
C ASP A 222 35.35 -4.95 -16.22
N GLY A 223 36.02 -3.85 -16.57
CA GLY A 223 35.45 -2.81 -17.41
C GLY A 223 35.05 -3.37 -18.78
N GLY A 224 33.83 -3.08 -19.22
CA GLY A 224 33.24 -3.62 -20.45
C GLY A 224 32.47 -4.93 -20.28
N SER A 225 32.45 -5.52 -19.06
CA SER A 225 31.69 -6.73 -18.78
C SER A 225 30.22 -6.45 -18.42
N THR A 226 29.38 -7.46 -18.65
CA THR A 226 28.02 -7.50 -18.10
C THR A 226 28.01 -8.34 -16.84
N ILE A 227 27.53 -7.75 -15.75
CA ILE A 227 27.41 -8.42 -14.45
C ILE A 227 25.94 -8.76 -14.14
N THR A 228 25.74 -9.67 -13.19
CA THR A 228 24.43 -9.90 -12.57
C THR A 228 24.38 -9.24 -11.20
N VAL A 229 23.32 -8.49 -10.95
CA VAL A 229 22.97 -7.94 -9.63
C VAL A 229 21.72 -8.67 -9.15
N SER A 230 21.75 -9.22 -7.93
CA SER A 230 20.62 -9.97 -7.36
C SER A 230 20.29 -9.50 -5.95
N TRP A 231 19.07 -9.78 -5.49
CA TRP A 231 18.60 -9.35 -4.17
C TRP A 231 17.65 -10.36 -3.54
N GLY A 232 17.55 -10.30 -2.22
CA GLY A 232 16.61 -11.11 -1.45
C GLY A 232 15.18 -10.60 -1.62
N THR A 233 14.22 -11.51 -1.49
CA THR A 233 12.79 -11.17 -1.57
C THR A 233 12.37 -10.23 -0.45
N SER A 234 11.42 -9.36 -0.76
CA SER A 234 10.64 -8.61 0.22
C SER A 234 9.33 -9.33 0.54
N THR A 235 8.70 -8.97 1.65
CA THR A 235 7.34 -9.37 2.00
C THR A 235 6.48 -8.14 2.16
N ASP A 236 5.19 -8.29 1.91
CA ASP A 236 4.18 -7.26 2.14
C ASP A 236 3.06 -7.86 3.00
N ALA A 237 2.62 -7.14 4.03
CA ALA A 237 1.63 -7.65 4.99
C ALA A 237 0.24 -7.84 4.36
N GLU A 238 -0.07 -7.05 3.34
CA GLU A 238 -1.31 -7.08 2.58
C GLU A 238 -1.21 -7.99 1.35
N GLY A 239 -0.02 -8.52 1.06
CA GLY A 239 0.24 -9.44 -0.05
C GLY A 239 0.19 -8.77 -1.42
N ASN A 240 0.46 -7.46 -1.49
CA ASN A 240 0.38 -6.66 -2.72
C ASN A 240 1.75 -6.16 -3.22
N LEU A 241 2.85 -6.81 -2.81
CA LEU A 241 4.18 -6.59 -3.36
C LEU A 241 4.15 -6.67 -4.90
N GLU A 242 4.51 -5.58 -5.57
CA GLU A 242 4.42 -5.47 -7.03
C GLU A 242 5.78 -5.66 -7.69
N GLY A 243 6.88 -5.23 -7.06
CA GLY A 243 8.21 -5.47 -7.61
C GLY A 243 9.33 -4.74 -6.89
N TYR A 244 10.42 -4.54 -7.63
CA TYR A 244 11.65 -3.93 -7.14
C TYR A 244 12.14 -2.86 -8.10
N ILE A 245 12.70 -1.79 -7.54
CA ILE A 245 13.45 -0.75 -8.27
C ILE A 245 14.92 -0.91 -7.90
N VAL A 246 15.78 -0.99 -8.91
CA VAL A 246 17.24 -1.06 -8.73
C VAL A 246 17.88 0.16 -9.36
N GLU A 247 18.79 0.77 -8.61
CA GLU A 247 19.59 1.89 -9.06
C GLU A 247 21.08 1.56 -8.98
N ARG A 248 21.84 2.22 -9.86
CA ARG A 248 23.29 2.17 -9.93
C ARG A 248 23.87 3.57 -9.72
N GLN A 249 24.94 3.63 -8.94
CA GLN A 249 25.85 4.77 -8.85
C GLN A 249 27.14 4.43 -9.60
N VAL A 250 27.65 5.38 -10.35
CA VAL A 250 28.93 5.28 -11.09
C VAL A 250 29.86 6.37 -10.56
N ASP A 251 31.08 6.01 -10.18
CA ASP A 251 32.15 6.93 -9.79
C ASP A 251 31.75 7.95 -8.71
N GLY A 252 30.94 7.51 -7.74
CA GLY A 252 30.43 8.35 -6.65
C GLY A 252 29.40 9.40 -7.07
N GLY A 253 28.93 9.37 -8.32
CA GLY A 253 27.94 10.31 -8.87
C GLY A 253 26.50 10.07 -8.38
N SER A 254 25.52 10.50 -9.17
CA SER A 254 24.11 10.30 -8.85
C SER A 254 23.67 8.85 -9.05
N TRP A 255 22.68 8.43 -8.26
CA TRP A 255 21.98 7.16 -8.48
C TRP A 255 21.10 7.24 -9.73
N THR A 256 21.07 6.16 -10.51
CA THR A 256 20.30 6.05 -11.76
C THR A 256 19.55 4.73 -11.81
N GLN A 257 18.26 4.75 -12.12
CA GLN A 257 17.46 3.53 -12.24
C GLN A 257 17.93 2.69 -13.43
N ILE A 258 18.22 1.42 -13.16
CA ILE A 258 18.64 0.44 -14.16
C ILE A 258 17.65 -0.70 -14.33
N TYR A 259 16.70 -0.86 -13.40
CA TYR A 259 15.70 -1.91 -13.46
C TYR A 259 14.46 -1.54 -12.64
N GLN A 260 13.31 -1.95 -13.15
CA GLN A 260 12.03 -1.97 -12.42
C GLN A 260 11.22 -3.19 -12.88
N GLY A 261 10.81 -4.04 -11.94
CA GLY A 261 10.03 -5.24 -12.24
C GLY A 261 10.04 -6.26 -11.11
N THR A 262 9.47 -7.44 -11.36
CA THR A 262 9.17 -8.45 -10.32
C THR A 262 10.31 -9.42 -10.02
N ALA A 263 11.27 -9.58 -10.94
CA ALA A 263 12.41 -10.48 -10.75
C ALA A 263 13.29 -10.05 -9.57
N THR A 264 14.05 -10.99 -9.02
CA THR A 264 15.01 -10.77 -7.93
C THR A 264 16.46 -10.63 -8.42
N SER A 265 16.62 -10.37 -9.71
CA SER A 265 17.91 -10.13 -10.33
C SER A 265 17.77 -9.38 -11.65
N THR A 266 18.79 -8.62 -12.01
CA THR A 266 18.95 -7.98 -13.32
C THR A 266 20.40 -8.02 -13.77
N THR A 267 20.63 -7.86 -15.07
CA THR A 267 21.98 -7.70 -15.62
C THR A 267 22.32 -6.22 -15.82
N ASN A 268 23.57 -5.85 -15.62
CA ASN A 268 24.05 -4.51 -15.90
C ASN A 268 25.41 -4.53 -16.60
N THR A 269 25.53 -3.81 -17.72
CA THR A 269 26.83 -3.61 -18.38
C THR A 269 27.56 -2.45 -17.71
N VAL A 270 28.77 -2.73 -17.24
CA VAL A 270 29.69 -1.74 -16.66
C VAL A 270 30.68 -1.33 -17.74
N ALA A 271 30.66 -0.07 -18.14
CA ALA A 271 31.49 0.41 -19.24
C ALA A 271 32.97 0.36 -18.87
N PHE A 272 33.82 0.11 -19.87
CA PHE A 272 35.26 0.29 -19.72
C PHE A 272 35.56 1.76 -19.39
N GLY A 273 36.44 2.00 -18.42
CA GLY A 273 36.79 3.32 -17.91
C GLY A 273 36.00 3.78 -16.69
N THR A 274 34.95 3.05 -16.28
CA THR A 274 34.32 3.25 -14.96
C THR A 274 35.31 2.87 -13.87
N ASN A 275 35.49 3.69 -12.82
CA ASN A 275 36.41 3.37 -11.72
C ASN A 275 35.71 2.57 -10.62
N THR A 276 34.48 2.95 -10.28
CA THR A 276 33.70 2.32 -9.22
C THR A 276 32.21 2.27 -9.54
N VAL A 277 31.54 1.25 -9.02
CA VAL A 277 30.08 1.14 -9.06
C VAL A 277 29.52 0.75 -7.70
N ALA A 278 28.31 1.21 -7.40
CA ALA A 278 27.51 0.72 -6.28
C ALA A 278 26.06 0.53 -6.75
N TYR A 279 25.33 -0.37 -6.10
CA TYR A 279 23.95 -0.69 -6.43
C TYR A 279 23.06 -0.57 -5.19
N ARG A 280 21.81 -0.18 -5.39
CA ARG A 280 20.79 -0.24 -4.34
C ARG A 280 19.47 -0.72 -4.89
N VAL A 281 18.71 -1.40 -4.05
CA VAL A 281 17.40 -1.96 -4.39
C VAL A 281 16.37 -1.64 -3.31
N LYS A 282 15.14 -1.32 -3.72
CA LYS A 282 13.99 -1.21 -2.84
C LYS A 282 12.81 -1.96 -3.46
N ALA A 283 11.87 -2.41 -2.63
CA ALA A 283 10.61 -2.98 -3.08
C ALA A 283 9.54 -1.89 -3.19
N TYR A 284 8.54 -2.11 -4.04
CA TYR A 284 7.34 -1.29 -4.14
C TYR A 284 6.10 -2.17 -4.27
N ASP A 285 4.96 -1.67 -3.79
CA ASP A 285 3.67 -2.34 -3.88
C ASP A 285 2.79 -1.77 -5.00
N ALA A 286 1.64 -2.41 -5.24
CA ALA A 286 0.67 -2.00 -6.25
C ALA A 286 -0.05 -0.67 -5.93
N ALA A 287 0.07 -0.20 -4.69
CA ALA A 287 -0.48 1.06 -4.20
C ALA A 287 0.54 2.23 -4.28
N GLY A 288 1.78 1.94 -4.67
CA GLY A 288 2.86 2.90 -4.84
C GLY A 288 3.65 3.21 -3.57
N LEU A 289 3.46 2.48 -2.46
CA LEU A 289 4.36 2.60 -1.31
C LEU A 289 5.66 1.84 -1.57
N GLU A 290 6.74 2.37 -1.05
CA GLU A 290 8.08 1.87 -1.29
C GLU A 290 8.80 1.56 0.03
N SER A 291 9.58 0.48 0.02
CA SER A 291 10.45 0.15 1.15
C SER A 291 11.63 1.12 1.26
N GLY A 292 12.38 1.02 2.36
CA GLY A 292 13.74 1.57 2.42
C GLY A 292 14.69 0.87 1.44
N TRP A 293 15.82 1.50 1.13
CA TRP A 293 16.86 0.97 0.23
C TRP A 293 17.76 -0.06 0.93
N LYS A 294 18.09 -1.14 0.23
CA LYS A 294 19.24 -2.03 0.52
C LYS A 294 20.38 -1.69 -0.44
N THR A 295 21.51 -1.25 0.09
CA THR A 295 22.66 -0.76 -0.70
C THR A 295 23.83 -1.73 -0.61
N SER A 296 24.50 -1.99 -1.72
CA SER A 296 25.73 -2.78 -1.78
C SER A 296 26.94 -1.99 -1.25
N SER A 297 28.07 -2.67 -1.04
CA SER A 297 29.35 -1.99 -1.00
C SER A 297 29.69 -1.39 -2.37
N THR A 298 30.55 -0.36 -2.38
CA THR A 298 31.19 0.12 -3.59
C THR A 298 32.19 -0.92 -4.09
N VAL A 299 32.15 -1.21 -5.40
CA VAL A 299 33.03 -2.17 -6.06
C VAL A 299 33.95 -1.42 -7.01
N THR A 300 35.25 -1.69 -6.94
CA THR A 300 36.24 -1.19 -7.89
C THR A 300 36.19 -1.97 -9.19
N VAL A 301 36.33 -1.26 -10.31
CA VAL A 301 36.31 -1.85 -11.65
C VAL A 301 37.74 -1.93 -12.19
N THR A 302 38.13 -3.11 -12.65
CA THR A 302 39.42 -3.36 -13.28
C THR A 302 39.33 -2.97 -14.75
N ASN A 303 40.05 -1.91 -15.14
CA ASN A 303 40.14 -1.48 -16.53
C ASN A 303 41.52 -1.85 -17.08
N ASN A 304 41.63 -3.05 -17.65
CA ASN A 304 42.88 -3.56 -18.20
C ASN A 304 42.75 -3.80 -19.71
N ARG A 305 43.66 -3.23 -20.49
CA ARG A 305 43.81 -3.42 -21.92
C ARG A 305 44.90 -4.45 -22.18
N ALA A 306 44.70 -5.25 -23.23
CA ALA A 306 45.76 -6.13 -23.68
C ALA A 306 46.94 -5.29 -24.23
N PRO A 307 48.20 -5.69 -23.97
CA PRO A 307 49.34 -5.11 -24.65
C PRO A 307 49.21 -5.24 -26.17
N GLY A 308 49.77 -4.28 -26.90
CA GLY A 308 49.99 -4.40 -28.33
C GLY A 308 50.99 -5.53 -28.65
N ALA A 309 50.99 -5.98 -29.90
CA ALA A 309 52.03 -6.89 -30.35
C ALA A 309 53.41 -6.24 -30.22
N PRO A 310 54.47 -7.01 -29.91
CA PRO A 310 55.85 -6.53 -30.05
C PRO A 310 56.08 -5.99 -31.47
N GLY A 311 56.95 -4.98 -31.59
CA GLY A 311 57.34 -4.50 -32.91
C GLY A 311 58.29 -5.49 -33.62
N SER A 312 59.04 -5.00 -34.61
CA SER A 312 59.84 -5.85 -35.50
C SER A 312 60.72 -6.86 -34.78
N LEU A 313 60.51 -8.15 -35.08
CA LEU A 313 61.39 -9.25 -34.68
C LEU A 313 62.60 -9.30 -35.62
N THR A 314 63.80 -9.18 -35.05
CA THR A 314 65.07 -9.24 -35.78
C THR A 314 65.76 -10.57 -35.48
N VAL A 315 66.06 -11.30 -36.55
CA VAL A 315 66.83 -12.54 -36.54
C VAL A 315 67.96 -12.46 -37.58
N PRO A 316 69.13 -13.08 -37.34
CA PRO A 316 70.20 -13.14 -38.33
C PRO A 316 69.77 -13.79 -39.64
N ALA A 317 70.15 -13.17 -40.78
CA ALA A 317 69.82 -13.65 -42.12
C ALA A 317 70.50 -14.99 -42.47
N VAL A 318 71.62 -15.28 -41.81
CA VAL A 318 72.35 -16.56 -41.96
C VAL A 318 72.53 -17.16 -40.59
N VAL A 319 71.98 -18.35 -40.39
CA VAL A 319 72.13 -19.14 -39.16
C VAL A 319 73.07 -20.30 -39.44
N ARG A 320 74.17 -20.40 -38.70
CA ARG A 320 75.09 -21.54 -38.75
C ARG A 320 74.75 -22.52 -37.63
N GLY A 321 74.57 -23.79 -37.97
CA GLY A 321 74.27 -24.84 -36.99
C GLY A 321 75.29 -24.85 -35.84
N GLY A 322 74.80 -24.92 -34.61
CA GLY A 322 75.61 -24.88 -33.38
C GLY A 322 76.07 -23.49 -32.91
N SER A 323 75.72 -22.43 -33.63
CA SER A 323 76.04 -21.05 -33.21
C SER A 323 74.94 -20.43 -32.36
N ASN A 324 75.30 -19.49 -31.48
CA ASN A 324 74.33 -18.66 -30.76
C ASN A 324 73.57 -17.76 -31.74
N LEU A 325 72.25 -17.72 -31.58
CA LEU A 325 71.36 -16.86 -32.35
C LEU A 325 70.95 -15.67 -31.49
N ALA A 326 71.43 -14.48 -31.84
CA ALA A 326 70.92 -13.24 -31.23
C ALA A 326 69.55 -12.94 -31.82
N ILE A 327 68.51 -12.95 -30.99
CA ILE A 327 67.14 -12.57 -31.35
C ILE A 327 66.80 -11.32 -30.54
N SER A 328 66.27 -10.30 -31.20
CA SER A 328 65.78 -9.09 -30.53
C SER A 328 64.47 -8.63 -31.16
N TRP A 329 63.59 -8.05 -30.37
CA TRP A 329 62.36 -7.43 -30.85
C TRP A 329 62.22 -6.03 -30.28
N THR A 330 61.48 -5.17 -30.98
CA THR A 330 61.04 -3.91 -30.40
C THR A 330 59.99 -4.19 -29.33
N ALA A 331 60.11 -3.51 -28.18
CA ALA A 331 59.17 -3.66 -27.07
C ALA A 331 57.72 -3.47 -27.51
N ALA A 332 56.82 -4.27 -26.95
CA ALA A 332 55.38 -4.06 -27.08
C ALA A 332 54.98 -2.76 -26.40
N SER A 333 53.94 -2.12 -26.92
CA SER A 333 53.27 -1.03 -26.24
C SER A 333 52.21 -1.59 -25.30
N ASP A 334 52.05 -0.96 -24.14
CA ASP A 334 50.95 -1.23 -23.23
C ASP A 334 50.46 0.12 -22.72
N SER A 335 49.19 0.44 -22.98
CA SER A 335 48.63 1.74 -22.59
C SER A 335 48.50 1.89 -21.08
N ASP A 336 48.44 0.77 -20.36
CA ASP A 336 48.22 0.73 -18.92
C ASP A 336 49.56 0.60 -18.18
N GLY A 337 50.65 0.37 -18.92
CA GLY A 337 52.03 0.40 -18.41
C GLY A 337 52.38 -0.78 -17.51
N ASN A 338 51.61 -1.86 -17.54
CA ASN A 338 51.76 -3.05 -16.70
C ASN A 338 52.26 -4.29 -17.48
N LEU A 339 52.87 -4.08 -18.65
CA LEU A 339 53.52 -5.14 -19.42
C LEU A 339 54.54 -5.90 -18.54
N SER A 340 54.31 -7.20 -18.38
CA SER A 340 55.05 -8.04 -17.42
C SER A 340 56.13 -8.92 -18.05
N GLY A 341 56.12 -9.10 -19.38
CA GLY A 341 57.11 -9.91 -20.08
C GLY A 341 56.71 -10.27 -21.50
N TYR A 342 57.51 -11.12 -22.12
CA TYR A 342 57.32 -11.62 -23.48
C TYR A 342 57.39 -13.14 -23.51
N GLU A 343 56.69 -13.73 -24.48
CA GLU A 343 56.84 -15.13 -24.85
C GLU A 343 57.40 -15.20 -26.27
N LEU A 344 58.45 -16.00 -26.48
CA LEU A 344 59.02 -16.25 -27.80
C LEU A 344 58.88 -17.72 -28.13
N GLU A 345 58.26 -18.00 -29.26
CA GLU A 345 58.14 -19.35 -29.81
C GLU A 345 59.04 -19.53 -31.03
N ARG A 346 59.50 -20.76 -31.25
CA ARG A 346 60.27 -21.16 -32.43
C ARG A 346 59.70 -22.44 -33.04
N GLN A 347 59.59 -22.44 -34.37
CA GLN A 347 59.33 -23.62 -35.18
C GLN A 347 60.64 -24.12 -35.81
N VAL A 348 60.83 -25.43 -35.89
CA VAL A 348 61.99 -26.06 -36.54
C VAL A 348 61.48 -27.03 -37.61
N ASP A 349 62.03 -26.93 -38.82
CA ASP A 349 61.75 -27.82 -39.96
C ASP A 349 60.25 -28.04 -40.26
N GLY A 350 59.44 -26.98 -40.09
CA GLY A 350 57.99 -27.04 -40.32
C GLY A 350 57.18 -27.81 -39.26
N GLY A 351 57.78 -28.15 -38.12
CA GLY A 351 57.12 -28.81 -36.99
C GLY A 351 56.17 -27.91 -36.20
N SER A 352 55.90 -28.22 -34.93
CA SER A 352 55.09 -27.35 -34.06
C SER A 352 55.89 -26.15 -33.55
N TRP A 353 55.21 -25.05 -33.24
CA TRP A 353 55.79 -23.95 -32.47
C TRP A 353 56.09 -24.43 -31.04
N THR A 354 57.23 -24.00 -30.52
CA THR A 354 57.68 -24.33 -29.16
C THR A 354 58.14 -23.06 -28.46
N GLN A 355 57.65 -22.82 -27.25
CA GLN A 355 58.14 -21.72 -26.41
C GLN A 355 59.63 -21.93 -26.08
N ILE A 356 60.47 -21.01 -26.55
CA ILE A 356 61.92 -21.00 -26.29
C ILE A 356 62.34 -19.93 -25.28
N TYR A 357 61.47 -18.96 -24.99
CA TYR A 357 61.69 -17.95 -23.96
C TYR A 357 60.36 -17.47 -23.38
N LYS A 358 60.35 -17.21 -22.07
CA LYS A 358 59.27 -16.52 -21.35
C LYS A 358 59.88 -15.72 -20.21
N GLY A 359 59.67 -14.40 -20.20
CA GLY A 359 60.16 -13.53 -19.14
C GLY A 359 60.18 -12.06 -19.52
#